data_AF-A0A858RGZ0-F1
#
_entry.id   AF-A0A858RGZ0-F1
#
_cell.length_a   1.000
_cell.length_b   1.000
_cell.length_c   1.000
_cell.angle_alpha   90.00
_cell.angle_beta   90.00
_cell.angle_gamma   90.00
#
_symmetry.space_group_name_H-M   'P 1'
#
loop_
_entity.id
_entity.type
_entity.pdbx_description
1 polymer ?
#
loop_
_entity_poly.entity_id
_entity_poly.type
_entity_poly.pdbx_seq_one_letter_code
_entity_poly.pdbx_strand_id
1 'polypeptide(L)'
;MRAFLGLSLVAVLTAASCEKAKQLMAATARKDASAASSAPVPLTEIDAASYEPFTQTPGKLVVVVFVADWCGVSKEMEPVLAKTAGEFSSTAVVAKIDSERSKAFAASENVSDLPEIRFYRDGKMVQRELGQMEHEELRKAFRSHSQGLAPSTPPENSAAPAAPATPAISPMKKDWRPPGLERR
;
A
#
# COMPACT_ATOMS: atom_id res chain seq x y z
N MET A 1 -58.13 52.68 -32.90
CA MET A 1 -57.47 51.55 -33.58
C MET A 1 -55.97 51.63 -33.34
N ARG A 2 -55.32 50.48 -33.08
CA ARG A 2 -53.87 50.22 -32.82
C ARG A 2 -53.42 50.47 -31.36
N ALA A 3 -53.42 49.48 -30.47
CA ALA A 3 -52.59 48.26 -30.38
C ALA A 3 -51.10 48.56 -30.15
N PHE A 4 -50.67 48.53 -28.89
CA PHE A 4 -49.29 48.27 -28.49
C PHE A 4 -49.31 47.14 -27.46
N LEU A 5 -49.08 45.92 -27.95
CA LEU A 5 -48.72 44.76 -27.15
C LEU A 5 -47.26 44.90 -26.69
N GLY A 6 -46.97 44.44 -25.47
CA GLY A 6 -45.65 43.96 -25.11
C GLY A 6 -44.87 44.84 -24.14
N LEU A 7 -45.32 44.92 -22.88
CA LEU A 7 -44.46 45.36 -21.78
C LEU A 7 -43.99 44.11 -21.03
N SER A 8 -42.81 43.62 -21.40
CA SER A 8 -42.15 42.51 -20.71
C SER A 8 -41.75 42.96 -19.30
N LEU A 9 -42.31 42.23 -18.35
CA LEU A 9 -42.07 42.25 -16.92
C LEU A 9 -40.71 41.58 -16.62
N VAL A 10 -39.68 42.33 -16.22
CA VAL A 10 -38.75 41.89 -15.16
C VAL A 10 -38.24 43.14 -14.44
N ALA A 11 -38.78 43.35 -13.25
CA ALA A 11 -38.40 44.41 -12.35
C ALA A 11 -37.41 43.90 -11.29
N VAL A 12 -36.62 44.86 -10.80
CA VAL A 12 -36.03 44.95 -9.46
C VAL A 12 -34.62 44.37 -9.25
N LEU A 13 -33.69 45.32 -9.18
CA LEU A 13 -32.40 45.28 -8.49
C LEU A 13 -32.53 44.78 -7.04
N THR A 14 -31.59 43.93 -6.61
CA THR A 14 -30.93 44.07 -5.29
C THR A 14 -29.51 43.48 -5.34
N ALA A 15 -28.57 44.30 -5.83
CA ALA A 15 -27.15 44.15 -5.58
C ALA A 15 -26.83 44.72 -4.19
N ALA A 16 -26.75 43.88 -3.15
CA ALA A 16 -26.28 44.26 -1.82
C ALA A 16 -25.88 43.03 -0.97
N SER A 17 -24.77 42.37 -1.31
CA SER A 17 -23.98 41.58 -0.33
C SER A 17 -22.57 41.32 -0.88
N CYS A 18 -21.91 42.39 -1.29
CA CYS A 18 -20.46 42.43 -1.46
C CYS A 18 -19.94 43.11 -0.18
N GLU A 19 -19.50 42.32 0.80
CA GLU A 19 -18.54 42.76 1.84
C GLU A 19 -18.02 41.58 2.70
N LYS A 20 -18.76 40.47 2.83
CA LYS A 20 -18.42 39.40 3.81
C LYS A 20 -17.76 38.13 3.25
N ALA A 21 -17.64 37.98 1.93
CA ALA A 21 -17.18 36.72 1.31
C ALA A 21 -15.75 36.77 0.73
N LYS A 22 -15.06 37.93 0.74
CA LYS A 22 -13.72 38.09 0.11
C LYS A 22 -12.55 38.27 1.09
N GLN A 23 -12.79 38.49 2.39
CA GLN A 23 -11.74 38.80 3.37
C GLN A 23 -11.45 37.69 4.40
N LEU A 24 -12.12 36.54 4.32
CA LEU A 24 -11.75 35.37 5.12
C LEU A 24 -10.90 34.41 4.29
N MET A 25 -9.59 34.58 4.48
CA MET A 25 -8.61 33.48 4.57
C MET A 25 -7.95 32.99 3.28
N ALA A 26 -7.53 33.96 2.47
CA ALA A 26 -6.25 33.94 1.76
C ALA A 26 -5.04 34.02 2.74
N ALA A 27 -5.03 33.21 3.81
CA ALA A 27 -4.09 33.34 4.92
C ALA A 27 -3.57 32.00 5.50
N THR A 28 -3.43 30.95 4.68
CA THR A 28 -2.55 29.81 5.01
C THR A 28 -1.75 29.28 3.82
N ALA A 29 -1.48 30.15 2.84
CA ALA A 29 -0.38 29.92 1.91
C ALA A 29 0.92 30.39 2.58
N ARG A 30 1.67 29.44 3.13
CA ARG A 30 3.16 29.34 3.16
C ARG A 30 3.57 28.38 4.27
N LYS A 31 3.91 27.15 3.90
CA LYS A 31 5.22 26.58 4.20
C LYS A 31 5.41 25.28 3.40
N ASP A 32 5.94 25.43 2.19
CA ASP A 32 6.76 24.36 1.62
C ASP A 32 7.90 24.04 2.60
N ALA A 33 8.32 22.78 2.56
CA ALA A 33 9.45 22.18 3.25
C ALA A 33 9.24 21.78 4.72
N SER A 34 8.90 20.50 4.91
CA SER A 34 9.95 19.60 5.39
C SER A 34 9.80 18.21 4.76
N ALA A 35 10.63 17.98 3.76
CA ALA A 35 11.05 16.71 3.21
C ALA A 35 10.77 15.47 4.08
N ALA A 36 9.99 14.56 3.53
CA ALA A 36 10.53 13.22 3.31
C ALA A 36 10.30 12.90 1.85
N SER A 37 11.38 12.98 1.08
CA SER A 37 11.46 12.40 -0.26
C SER A 37 11.04 10.95 -0.18
N SER A 38 9.85 10.61 -0.64
CA SER A 38 9.56 9.24 -1.03
C SER A 38 8.98 9.30 -2.42
N ALA A 39 9.85 9.04 -3.39
CA ALA A 39 9.38 8.36 -4.59
C ALA A 39 8.47 7.19 -4.14
N PRO A 40 7.39 6.87 -4.89
CA PRO A 40 6.54 5.73 -4.56
C PRO A 40 7.44 4.52 -4.33
N VAL A 41 7.44 4.03 -3.09
CA VAL A 41 8.31 2.93 -2.70
C VAL A 41 7.73 1.70 -3.40
N PRO A 42 8.54 0.95 -4.19
CA PRO A 42 8.04 -0.26 -4.81
C PRO A 42 7.54 -1.18 -3.70
N LEU A 43 6.27 -1.61 -3.80
CA LEU A 43 5.72 -2.58 -2.87
C LEU A 43 6.44 -3.91 -3.07
N THR A 44 6.92 -4.49 -1.98
CA THR A 44 7.57 -5.80 -2.02
C THR A 44 6.55 -6.84 -2.46
N GLU A 45 6.85 -7.59 -3.51
CA GLU A 45 6.04 -8.75 -3.88
C GLU A 45 6.51 -9.97 -3.09
N ILE A 46 5.56 -10.68 -2.47
CA ILE A 46 5.84 -11.92 -1.73
C ILE A 46 4.96 -13.05 -2.26
N ASP A 47 5.41 -14.28 -2.04
CA ASP A 47 4.66 -15.49 -2.39
C ASP A 47 3.96 -16.09 -1.15
N ALA A 48 3.20 -17.17 -1.39
CA ALA A 48 2.52 -17.91 -0.35
C ALA A 48 3.47 -18.44 0.75
N ALA A 49 4.69 -18.85 0.38
CA ALA A 49 5.67 -19.39 1.33
C ALA A 49 6.22 -18.30 2.28
N SER A 50 6.31 -17.07 1.79
CA SER A 50 6.84 -15.94 2.53
C SER A 50 5.78 -15.19 3.34
N TYR A 51 4.50 -15.45 3.11
CA TYR A 51 3.39 -14.76 3.78
C TYR A 51 3.45 -14.87 5.30
N GLU A 52 3.45 -16.09 5.84
CA GLU A 52 3.43 -16.32 7.29
C GLU A 52 4.63 -15.66 8.01
N PRO A 53 5.90 -15.87 7.61
CA PRO A 53 7.02 -15.20 8.26
C PRO A 53 6.97 -13.67 8.07
N PHE A 54 6.43 -13.16 6.96
CA PHE A 54 6.28 -11.72 6.75
C PHE A 54 5.29 -11.10 7.74
N THR A 55 4.15 -11.74 8.01
CA THR A 55 3.15 -11.26 9.00
C THR A 55 3.70 -11.17 10.43
N GLN A 56 4.77 -11.90 10.73
CA GLN A 56 5.40 -11.97 12.05
C GLN A 56 6.55 -10.97 12.21
N THR A 57 6.73 -10.02 11.28
CA THR A 57 7.81 -9.02 11.38
C THR A 57 7.72 -8.25 12.71
N PRO A 58 8.70 -8.40 13.62
CA PRO A 58 8.60 -7.84 14.96
C PRO A 58 8.77 -6.33 14.95
N GLY A 59 8.01 -5.64 15.81
CA GLY A 59 8.15 -4.19 16.00
C GLY A 59 7.68 -3.34 14.81
N LYS A 60 6.99 -3.93 13.85
CA LYS A 60 6.44 -3.23 12.67
C LYS A 60 4.97 -3.60 12.45
N LEU A 61 4.22 -2.65 11.89
CA LEU A 61 2.92 -2.89 11.31
C LEU A 61 3.13 -3.59 9.97
N VAL A 62 2.60 -4.79 9.81
CA VAL A 62 2.70 -5.51 8.55
C VAL A 62 1.40 -5.33 7.78
N VAL A 63 1.50 -4.92 6.52
CA VAL A 63 0.35 -4.78 5.63
C VAL A 63 0.55 -5.70 4.43
N VAL A 64 -0.40 -6.59 4.20
CA VAL A 64 -0.42 -7.49 3.04
C VAL A 64 -1.61 -7.14 2.17
N VAL A 65 -1.35 -6.97 0.88
CA VAL A 65 -2.39 -6.62 -0.10
C VAL A 65 -2.49 -7.72 -1.14
N PHE A 66 -3.66 -8.32 -1.26
CA PHE A 66 -3.97 -9.27 -2.31
C PHE A 66 -4.45 -8.53 -3.55
N VAL A 67 -3.80 -8.79 -4.68
CA VAL A 67 -4.03 -8.11 -5.96
C VAL A 67 -4.11 -9.10 -7.10
N ALA A 68 -4.55 -8.62 -8.27
CA ALA A 68 -4.40 -9.34 -9.54
C ALA A 68 -4.17 -8.35 -10.69
N ASP A 69 -3.35 -8.75 -11.66
CA ASP A 69 -2.97 -7.90 -12.79
C ASP A 69 -4.14 -7.51 -13.72
N TRP A 70 -5.20 -8.31 -13.77
CA TRP A 70 -6.38 -8.00 -14.58
C TRP A 70 -7.36 -7.06 -13.87
N CYS A 71 -7.18 -6.80 -12.57
CA CYS A 71 -8.07 -5.94 -11.78
C CYS A 71 -7.65 -4.46 -11.90
N GLY A 72 -8.50 -3.66 -12.56
CA GLY A 72 -8.25 -2.22 -12.73
C GLY A 72 -8.12 -1.46 -11.41
N VAL A 73 -9.01 -1.73 -10.47
CA VAL A 73 -9.02 -1.11 -9.14
C VAL A 73 -7.73 -1.41 -8.36
N SER A 74 -7.21 -2.64 -8.46
CA SER A 74 -5.93 -3.02 -7.82
C SER A 74 -4.78 -2.17 -8.37
N LYS A 75 -4.73 -1.97 -9.70
CA LYS A 75 -3.70 -1.16 -10.37
C LYS A 75 -3.77 0.32 -9.98
N GLU A 76 -4.97 0.86 -9.80
CA GLU A 76 -5.18 2.24 -9.39
C GLU A 76 -4.81 2.46 -7.92
N MET A 77 -5.04 1.47 -7.07
CA MET A 77 -4.73 1.55 -5.64
C MET A 77 -3.25 1.33 -5.30
N GLU A 78 -2.52 0.57 -6.13
CA GLU A 78 -1.08 0.30 -5.94
C GLU A 78 -0.22 1.56 -5.72
N PRO A 79 -0.30 2.63 -6.55
CA PRO A 79 0.46 3.86 -6.31
C PRO A 79 0.04 4.60 -5.04
N VAL A 80 -1.23 4.51 -4.65
CA VAL A 80 -1.75 5.11 -3.41
C VAL A 80 -1.16 4.40 -2.19
N LEU A 81 -1.18 3.07 -2.20
CA LEU A 81 -0.53 2.24 -1.19
C LEU A 81 0.97 2.47 -1.11
N ALA A 82 1.68 2.52 -2.24
CA ALA A 82 3.11 2.78 -2.31
C ALA A 82 3.48 4.13 -1.68
N LYS A 83 2.66 5.16 -1.94
CA LYS A 83 2.83 6.48 -1.32
C LYS A 83 2.63 6.42 0.19
N THR A 84 1.52 5.84 0.67
CA THR A 84 1.27 5.71 2.10
C THR A 84 2.33 4.84 2.80
N ALA A 85 2.76 3.74 2.17
CA ALA A 85 3.86 2.91 2.67
C ALA A 85 5.15 3.70 2.89
N GLY A 86 5.48 4.61 1.96
CA GLY A 86 6.64 5.50 2.09
C GLY A 86 6.56 6.41 3.33
N GLU A 87 5.37 6.94 3.63
CA GLU A 87 5.13 7.80 4.81
C GLU A 87 5.31 7.07 6.15
N PHE A 88 5.06 5.75 6.18
CA PHE A 88 5.14 4.91 7.38
C PHE A 88 6.30 3.91 7.33
N SER A 89 7.27 4.07 6.43
CA SER A 89 8.38 3.11 6.23
C SER A 89 9.21 2.81 7.50
N SER A 90 9.23 3.73 8.47
CA SER A 90 9.90 3.53 9.76
C SER A 90 9.13 2.60 10.70
N THR A 91 7.80 2.54 10.62
CA THR A 91 6.93 1.78 11.54
C THR A 91 6.13 0.68 10.87
N ALA A 92 6.11 0.62 9.54
CA ALA A 92 5.35 -0.34 8.76
C ALA A 92 6.17 -0.96 7.61
N VAL A 93 5.78 -2.18 7.24
CA VAL A 93 6.21 -2.86 6.02
C VAL A 93 4.98 -3.29 5.23
N VAL A 94 5.05 -3.14 3.91
CA VAL A 94 3.92 -3.42 3.03
C VAL A 94 4.38 -4.39 1.96
N ALA A 95 3.61 -5.44 1.73
CA ALA A 95 3.82 -6.38 0.65
C ALA A 95 2.53 -6.61 -0.15
N LYS A 96 2.71 -6.99 -1.41
CA LYS A 96 1.64 -7.45 -2.29
C LYS A 96 1.78 -8.93 -2.62
N ILE A 97 0.64 -9.60 -2.79
CA ILE A 97 0.54 -10.98 -3.26
C ILE A 97 -0.35 -11.00 -4.48
N ASP A 98 0.17 -11.54 -5.58
CA ASP A 98 -0.64 -11.85 -6.75
C ASP A 98 -1.46 -13.12 -6.51
N SER A 99 -2.77 -12.93 -6.32
CA SER A 99 -3.73 -14.01 -6.08
C SER A 99 -3.86 -14.97 -7.28
N GLU A 100 -3.58 -14.52 -8.50
CA GLU A 100 -3.62 -15.37 -9.70
C GLU A 100 -2.40 -16.28 -9.81
N ARG A 101 -1.25 -15.87 -9.28
CA ARG A 101 -0.06 -16.72 -9.19
C ARG A 101 -0.17 -17.72 -8.05
N SER A 102 -0.91 -17.38 -7.01
CA SER A 102 -1.03 -18.17 -5.77
C SER A 102 -2.47 -18.62 -5.49
N LYS A 103 -3.20 -19.10 -6.49
CA LYS A 103 -4.65 -19.40 -6.40
C LYS A 103 -5.05 -20.31 -5.24
N ALA A 104 -4.32 -21.41 -5.04
CA ALA A 104 -4.60 -22.36 -3.97
C ALA A 104 -4.45 -21.71 -2.59
N PHE A 105 -3.44 -20.85 -2.44
CA PHE A 105 -3.18 -20.10 -1.22
C PHE A 105 -4.20 -18.98 -0.99
N ALA A 106 -4.54 -18.22 -2.03
CA ALA A 106 -5.59 -17.21 -1.97
C ALA A 106 -6.93 -17.84 -1.54
N ALA A 107 -7.25 -19.03 -2.06
CA ALA A 107 -8.42 -19.79 -1.65
C ALA A 107 -8.36 -20.26 -0.18
N SER A 108 -7.21 -20.79 0.28
CA SER A 108 -7.06 -21.21 1.69
C SER A 108 -7.15 -20.04 2.66
N GLU A 109 -6.64 -18.86 2.25
CA GLU A 109 -6.75 -17.61 3.00
C GLU A 109 -8.13 -16.94 2.88
N ASN A 110 -9.09 -17.54 2.16
CA ASN A 110 -10.42 -17.00 1.91
C ASN A 110 -10.42 -15.60 1.28
N VAL A 111 -9.52 -15.37 0.33
CA VAL A 111 -9.49 -14.14 -0.49
C VAL A 111 -10.57 -14.28 -1.56
N SER A 112 -11.64 -13.50 -1.44
CA SER A 112 -12.79 -13.51 -2.36
C SER A 112 -12.85 -12.27 -3.25
N ASP A 113 -12.34 -11.15 -2.77
CA ASP A 113 -12.49 -9.84 -3.40
C ASP A 113 -11.12 -9.19 -3.56
N LEU A 114 -10.91 -8.50 -4.69
CA LEU A 114 -9.67 -7.83 -5.00
C LEU A 114 -9.95 -6.35 -5.31
N PRO A 115 -9.15 -5.42 -4.77
CA PRO A 115 -8.05 -5.68 -3.85
C PRO A 115 -8.56 -5.99 -2.43
N GLU A 116 -7.76 -6.74 -1.66
CA GLU A 116 -8.03 -6.99 -0.24
C GLU A 116 -6.78 -6.62 0.56
N ILE A 117 -6.97 -5.83 1.62
CA ILE A 117 -5.89 -5.31 2.46
C ILE A 117 -6.01 -5.90 3.86
N ARG A 118 -4.91 -6.46 4.37
CA ARG A 118 -4.83 -7.02 5.72
C ARG A 118 -3.71 -6.36 6.51
N PHE A 119 -4.03 -5.95 7.72
CA PHE A 119 -3.09 -5.36 8.67
C PHE A 119 -2.79 -6.38 9.76
N TYR A 120 -1.50 -6.57 10.09
CA TYR A 120 -1.03 -7.46 11.13
C TYR A 120 -0.14 -6.73 12.11
N ARG A 121 -0.24 -7.11 13.38
CA ARG A 121 0.67 -6.73 14.45
C ARG A 121 1.05 -7.98 15.21
N ASP A 122 2.36 -8.22 15.35
CA ASP A 122 2.89 -9.37 16.08
C ASP A 122 2.26 -10.71 15.62
N GLY A 123 2.12 -10.88 14.30
CA GLY A 123 1.51 -12.06 13.67
C GLY A 123 -0.02 -12.14 13.77
N LYS A 124 -0.70 -11.19 14.42
CA LYS A 124 -2.16 -11.17 14.54
C LYS A 124 -2.78 -10.18 13.57
N MET A 125 -3.78 -10.62 12.82
CA MET A 125 -4.56 -9.73 11.96
C MET A 125 -5.41 -8.78 12.82
N VAL A 126 -5.17 -7.48 12.67
CA VAL A 126 -5.86 -6.43 13.43
C VAL A 126 -6.95 -5.71 12.62
N GLN A 127 -6.86 -5.76 11.29
CA GLN A 127 -7.86 -5.20 10.40
C GLN A 127 -7.81 -5.92 9.04
N ARG A 128 -8.99 -6.09 8.43
CA ARG A 128 -9.17 -6.64 7.08
C ARG A 128 -10.16 -5.73 6.35
N GLU A 129 -9.74 -5.21 5.22
CA GLU A 129 -10.56 -4.34 4.37
C GLU A 129 -10.67 -4.96 2.97
N LEU A 130 -11.87 -4.87 2.40
CA LEU A 130 -12.17 -5.37 1.07
C LEU A 130 -12.45 -4.18 0.15
N GLY A 131 -11.89 -4.22 -1.06
CA GLY A 131 -12.07 -3.19 -2.06
C GLY A 131 -11.10 -2.02 -1.92
N GLN A 132 -11.42 -0.96 -2.67
CA GLN A 132 -10.60 0.25 -2.75
C GLN A 132 -10.64 1.04 -1.43
N MET A 133 -9.47 1.52 -1.01
CA MET A 133 -9.33 2.50 0.06
C MET A 133 -8.66 3.75 -0.49
N GLU A 134 -9.20 4.92 -0.13
CA GLU A 134 -8.59 6.19 -0.49
C GLU A 134 -7.36 6.50 0.37
N HIS A 135 -6.50 7.39 -0.11
CA HIS A 135 -5.22 7.71 0.55
C HIS A 135 -5.37 8.09 2.03
N GLU A 136 -6.40 8.88 2.36
CA GLU A 136 -6.61 9.34 3.74
C GLU A 136 -7.11 8.21 4.65
N GLU A 137 -7.90 7.27 4.11
CA GLU A 137 -8.38 6.10 4.85
C GLU A 137 -7.23 5.14 5.14
N LEU A 138 -6.38 4.88 4.15
CA LEU A 138 -5.13 4.13 4.33
C LEU A 138 -4.26 4.80 5.39
N ARG A 139 -4.01 6.10 5.28
CA ARG A 139 -3.18 6.85 6.24
C ARG A 139 -3.74 6.78 7.66
N LYS A 140 -5.07 6.84 7.81
CA LYS A 140 -5.75 6.68 9.10
C LYS A 140 -5.59 5.27 9.66
N ALA A 141 -5.74 4.23 8.84
CA ALA A 141 -5.55 2.84 9.25
C ALA A 141 -4.11 2.57 9.68
N PHE A 142 -3.13 2.97 8.86
CA PHE A 142 -1.70 2.88 9.19
C PHE A 142 -1.39 3.57 10.51
N ARG A 143 -1.84 4.82 10.67
CA ARG A 143 -1.63 5.59 11.90
C ARG A 143 -2.23 4.93 13.12
N SER A 144 -3.43 4.36 13.01
CA SER A 144 -4.15 3.74 14.13
C SER A 144 -3.46 2.47 14.59
N HIS A 145 -2.96 1.66 13.66
CA HIS A 145 -2.32 0.39 13.99
C HIS A 145 -0.82 0.49 14.21
N SER A 146 -0.16 1.57 13.79
CA SER A 146 1.25 1.80 14.06
C SER A 146 1.52 2.50 15.41
N GLN A 147 0.49 2.82 16.19
CA GLN A 147 0.66 3.52 17.47
C GLN A 147 1.45 2.66 18.46
N GLY A 148 2.44 3.27 19.11
CA GLY A 148 3.31 2.60 20.08
C GLY A 148 4.40 1.72 19.46
N LEU A 149 4.47 1.60 18.13
CA LEU A 149 5.62 1.02 17.46
C LEU A 149 6.75 2.05 17.45
N ALA A 150 7.92 1.67 17.97
CA ALA A 150 9.09 2.52 17.86
C ALA A 150 9.46 2.65 16.38
N PRO A 151 9.74 3.86 15.86
CA PRO A 151 10.28 4.01 14.52
C PRO A 151 11.60 3.24 14.49
N SER A 152 11.65 2.14 13.74
CA SER A 152 12.94 1.55 13.44
C SER A 152 13.65 2.61 12.60
N THR A 153 14.81 3.08 13.06
CA THR A 153 15.71 3.91 12.27
C THR A 153 15.75 3.38 10.84
N PRO A 154 15.69 4.25 9.79
CA PRO A 154 15.65 3.81 8.40
C PRO A 154 16.71 2.74 8.13
N PRO A 155 16.43 1.71 7.32
CA PRO A 155 17.42 0.70 7.04
C PRO A 155 18.61 1.35 6.34
N GLU A 156 19.71 1.56 7.06
CA GLU A 156 21.08 1.67 6.50
C GLU A 156 21.51 0.29 5.97
N ASN A 157 20.62 -0.38 5.24
CA ASN A 157 20.87 -1.59 4.50
C ASN A 157 19.99 -1.54 3.25
N SER A 158 20.28 -0.54 2.40
CA SER A 158 20.29 -0.74 0.94
C SER A 158 21.42 -1.67 0.48
N ALA A 159 22.17 -2.26 1.41
CA ALA A 159 22.68 -3.59 1.21
C ALA A 159 21.51 -4.55 1.36
N ALA A 160 21.07 -5.10 0.21
CA ALA A 160 20.30 -6.32 0.15
C ALA A 160 20.68 -7.25 1.31
N PRO A 161 19.74 -7.96 1.97
CA PRO A 161 20.14 -9.22 2.56
C PRO A 161 20.75 -9.99 1.39
N ALA A 162 22.08 -10.12 1.40
CA ALA A 162 22.74 -11.16 0.66
C ALA A 162 21.88 -12.38 0.91
N ALA A 163 21.26 -12.89 -0.16
CA ALA A 163 20.60 -14.17 -0.16
C ALA A 163 21.43 -15.08 0.74
N PRO A 164 20.84 -15.86 1.67
CA PRO A 164 21.62 -16.83 2.41
C PRO A 164 22.38 -17.60 1.36
N ALA A 165 23.71 -17.41 1.34
CA ALA A 165 24.56 -17.95 0.30
C ALA A 165 24.21 -19.43 0.27
N THR A 166 23.60 -19.84 -0.84
CA THR A 166 23.33 -21.24 -1.11
C THR A 166 24.63 -21.96 -0.75
N PRO A 167 24.63 -22.96 0.16
CA PRO A 167 25.86 -23.68 0.41
C PRO A 167 26.34 -24.15 -0.95
N ALA A 168 27.53 -23.70 -1.35
CA ALA A 168 28.12 -24.07 -2.62
C ALA A 168 28.13 -25.59 -2.66
N ILE A 169 27.19 -26.16 -3.42
CA ILE A 169 27.18 -27.58 -3.75
C ILE A 169 28.46 -27.75 -4.55
N SER A 170 29.50 -28.22 -3.86
CA SER A 170 30.75 -28.59 -4.51
C SER A 170 30.41 -29.61 -5.59
N PRO A 171 30.94 -29.49 -6.82
CA PRO A 171 30.68 -30.48 -7.85
C PRO A 171 31.07 -31.85 -7.29
N MET A 172 30.11 -32.78 -7.25
CA MET A 172 30.39 -34.17 -6.89
C MET A 172 31.54 -34.65 -7.79
N LYS A 173 32.63 -35.12 -7.16
CA LYS A 173 33.69 -35.83 -7.87
C LYS A 173 33.07 -36.92 -8.74
N LYS A 174 33.42 -36.95 -10.04
CA LYS A 174 32.87 -37.89 -11.04
C LYS A 174 33.05 -39.37 -10.66
N ASP A 175 33.97 -39.63 -9.71
CA ASP A 175 34.32 -40.97 -9.21
C ASP A 175 33.67 -41.32 -7.86
N TRP A 176 32.70 -40.53 -7.37
CA TRP A 176 31.96 -40.88 -6.15
C TRP A 176 31.12 -42.14 -6.37
N ARG A 177 31.32 -43.15 -5.51
CA ARG A 177 30.55 -44.40 -5.51
C ARG A 177 30.13 -44.75 -4.08
N PRO A 178 28.86 -45.13 -3.83
CA PRO A 178 28.43 -45.60 -2.52
C PRO A 178 29.09 -46.97 -2.20
N PRO A 179 29.38 -47.25 -0.92
CA PRO A 179 29.90 -48.55 -0.50
C PRO A 179 28.89 -49.66 -0.83
N GLY A 180 29.35 -50.76 -1.41
CA GLY A 180 28.53 -51.93 -1.76
C GLY A 180 28.11 -52.07 -3.23
N LEU A 181 28.66 -51.26 -4.14
CA LEU A 181 28.43 -51.41 -5.58
C LEU A 181 29.73 -51.84 -6.28
N GLU A 182 29.87 -53.12 -6.65
CA GLU A 182 30.95 -53.59 -7.55
C GLU A 182 30.55 -53.43 -9.02
N ARG A 183 31.51 -53.17 -9.93
CA ARG A 183 31.21 -53.19 -11.39
C ARG A 183 31.28 -54.64 -11.82
N ARG A 184 30.23 -55.14 -12.47
CA ARG A 184 30.23 -56.43 -13.14
C ARG A 184 31.01 -56.34 -14.45
#